data_AF-A0A291PFH8-F1
#
_entry.id   AF-A0A291PFH8-F1
#
_cell.length_a   1.000
_cell.length_b   1.000
_cell.length_c   1.000
_cell.angle_alpha   90.00
_cell.angle_beta   90.00
_cell.angle_gamma   90.00
#
_symmetry.space_group_name_H-M   'P 1'
#
loop_
_entity.id
_entity.type
_entity.pdbx_description
1 polymer ?
#
loop_
_entity_poly.entity_id
_entity_poly.type
_entity_poly.pdbx_seq_one_letter_code
_entity_poly.pdbx_strand_id
1 'polypeptide(L)' 'MVLEEEKNHPSRWSAVMMIAPMLDIHPDTLSQWTRLNERANAPAVSELPEREKIRQLERENRELRQANVDL' A
#
# COMPACT_ATOMS: atom_id res chain seq x y z
N MET A 1 -5.52 -13.21 11.73
CA MET A 1 -5.42 -11.95 12.52
C MET A 1 -6.11 -10.80 11.78
N VAL A 2 -6.86 -9.96 12.51
CA VAL A 2 -7.83 -8.92 12.10
C VAL A 2 -8.73 -9.28 10.92
N LEU A 3 -8.21 -9.40 9.70
CA LEU A 3 -8.95 -9.76 8.48
C LEU A 3 -9.70 -11.10 8.60
N GLU A 4 -9.15 -12.04 9.37
CA GLU A 4 -9.79 -13.34 9.66
C GLU A 4 -10.88 -13.22 10.73
N GLU A 5 -10.67 -12.34 11.71
CA GLU A 5 -11.60 -12.11 12.82
C GLU A 5 -12.72 -11.14 12.43
N GLU A 6 -12.60 -10.38 11.34
CA GLU A 6 -13.66 -9.52 10.80
C GLU A 6 -14.98 -10.26 10.57
N LYS A 7 -14.92 -11.56 10.26
CA LYS A 7 -16.12 -12.41 10.06
C LYS A 7 -16.81 -12.79 11.37
N ASN A 8 -16.08 -12.77 12.48
CA ASN A 8 -16.54 -13.15 13.81
C ASN A 8 -16.95 -11.94 14.65
N HIS A 9 -16.76 -10.73 14.13
CA HIS A 9 -16.98 -9.48 14.83
C HIS A 9 -17.98 -8.61 14.07
N PRO A 10 -18.82 -7.81 14.78
CA PRO A 10 -19.84 -6.98 14.14
C PRO A 10 -19.25 -5.88 13.25
N SER A 11 -17.97 -5.56 13.43
CA SER A 11 -17.23 -4.67 12.55
C SER A 11 -15.74 -4.97 12.62
N ARG A 12 -15.01 -4.56 11.59
CA ARG A 12 -13.54 -4.54 11.59
C ARG A 12 -12.95 -3.78 12.75
N TRP A 13 -13.57 -2.67 13.16
CA TRP A 13 -13.14 -1.89 14.31
C TRP A 13 -13.22 -2.69 15.61
N SER A 14 -14.25 -3.53 15.76
CA SER A 14 -14.38 -4.46 16.89
C SER A 14 -13.25 -5.50 16.91
N ALA A 15 -12.92 -6.08 15.76
CA ALA A 15 -11.79 -7.01 15.64
C ALA A 15 -10.44 -6.33 15.96
N VAL A 16 -10.24 -5.10 15.50
CA VAL A 16 -9.04 -4.29 15.80
C VAL A 16 -8.93 -4.01 17.29
N MET A 17 -10.02 -3.60 17.95
CA MET A 17 -10.05 -3.30 19.38
C MET A 17 -9.78 -4.52 20.27
N MET A 18 -10.18 -5.71 19.82
CA MET A 18 -9.89 -6.95 20.54
C MET A 18 -8.43 -7.41 20.38
N ILE A 19 -7.87 -7.26 19.18
CA ILE A 19 -6.53 -7.80 18.85
C ILE A 19 -5.40 -6.85 19.26
N ALA A 20 -5.62 -5.54 19.22
CA ALA A 20 -4.58 -4.57 19.52
C ALA A 20 -4.00 -4.72 20.95
N PRO A 21 -4.81 -4.96 22.01
CA PRO A 21 -4.29 -5.26 23.35
C PRO A 21 -3.55 -6.60 23.45
N MET A 22 -3.92 -7.60 22.64
CA MET A 22 -3.23 -8.90 22.61
C MET A 22 -1.81 -8.79 22.05
N LEU A 23 -1.57 -7.78 21.22
CA LEU A 23 -0.30 -7.49 20.57
C LEU A 23 0.47 -6.33 21.24
N ASP A 24 -0.07 -5.75 22.32
CA ASP A 24 0.47 -4.56 22.99
C ASP A 24 0.74 -3.37 22.04
N ILE A 25 -0.16 -3.17 21.06
CA ILE A 25 -0.10 -2.06 20.10
C ILE A 25 -1.37 -1.22 20.16
N HIS A 26 -1.26 0.05 19.74
CA HIS A 26 -2.43 0.92 19.68
C HIS A 26 -3.42 0.44 18.59
N PRO A 27 -4.74 0.45 18.85
CA PRO A 27 -5.76 0.09 17.87
C PRO A 27 -5.64 0.87 16.55
N ASP A 28 -5.31 2.16 16.62
CA ASP A 28 -5.08 2.97 15.42
C ASP A 28 -3.91 2.49 14.58
N THR A 29 -2.81 2.07 15.22
CA THR A 29 -1.64 1.52 14.54
C THR A 29 -1.99 0.23 13.81
N LEU A 30 -2.73 -0.67 14.47
CA LEU A 30 -3.22 -1.91 13.86
C LEU A 30 -4.21 -1.63 12.71
N SER A 31 -5.07 -0.62 12.85
CA SER A 31 -5.96 -0.19 11.76
C SER A 31 -5.19 0.37 10.56
N GLN A 32 -4.09 1.10 10.77
CA GLN A 32 -3.26 1.60 9.68
C GLN A 32 -2.55 0.46 8.96
N TRP A 33 -1.95 -0.48 9.71
CA TRP A 33 -1.26 -1.63 9.14
C TRP A 33 -2.18 -2.53 8.32
N THR A 34 -3.41 -2.77 8.80
CA THR A 34 -4.38 -3.57 8.05
C THR A 34 -4.77 -2.89 6.74
N ARG A 35 -4.96 -1.56 6.71
CA ARG A 35 -5.22 -0.80 5.47
C ARG A 35 -4.04 -0.81 4.50
N LEU A 36 -2.82 -0.71 5.02
CA LEU A 36 -1.60 -0.81 4.21
C LEU A 36 -1.48 -2.21 3.60
N ASN A 37 -1.75 -3.26 4.37
CA ASN A 37 -1.73 -4.63 3.91
C ASN A 37 -2.80 -4.88 2.83
N GLU A 38 -4.01 -4.34 2.98
CA GLU A 38 -5.04 -4.43 1.94
C GLU A 38 -4.64 -3.71 0.65
N ARG A 39 -3.98 -2.55 0.73
CA ARG A 39 -3.46 -1.86 -0.46
C ARG A 39 -2.33 -2.62 -1.13
N ALA A 40 -1.44 -3.21 -0.34
CA ALA A 40 -0.33 -4.01 -0.84
C ALA A 40 -0.78 -5.34 -1.48
N ASN A 41 -1.87 -5.92 -0.98
CA ASN A 41 -2.44 -7.17 -1.50
C ASN A 41 -3.66 -6.97 -2.40
N ALA A 42 -4.05 -5.73 -2.67
CA ALA A 42 -5.10 -5.45 -3.64
C ALA A 42 -4.62 -5.94 -5.00
N PRO A 43 -5.44 -6.69 -5.77
CA PRO A 43 -5.11 -6.98 -7.15
C PRO A 43 -4.87 -5.64 -7.85
N ALA A 44 -3.76 -5.51 -8.57
CA ALA A 44 -3.37 -4.28 -9.26
C ALA A 44 -4.44 -3.90 -10.30
N VAL A 45 -5.50 -3.22 -9.87
CA VAL A 45 -6.43 -2.56 -10.77
C VAL A 45 -5.69 -1.32 -11.26
N SER A 46 -5.17 -1.45 -12.48
CA SER A 46 -4.43 -0.47 -13.28
C SER A 46 -3.07 -0.03 -12.75
N GLU A 47 -2.12 -0.96 -12.65
CA GLU A 47 -0.76 -0.62 -13.04
C GLU A 47 -0.68 -0.79 -14.56
N LEU A 48 -0.56 0.32 -15.29
CA LEU A 48 -0.03 0.26 -16.66
C LEU A 48 1.19 -0.67 -16.61
N PRO A 49 1.25 -1.72 -17.46
CA PRO A 49 2.20 -2.81 -17.30
C PRO A 49 3.58 -2.17 -17.16
N GLU A 50 4.31 -2.48 -16.09
CA GLU A 50 5.53 -1.78 -15.63
C GLU A 50 6.48 -1.31 -16.74
N ARG A 51 6.50 -2.01 -17.89
CA ARG A 51 7.11 -1.61 -19.17
C ARG A 51 6.78 -0.18 -19.63
N GLU A 52 5.56 0.30 -19.44
CA GLU A 52 5.13 1.63 -19.89
C GLU A 52 5.65 2.73 -18.95
N LYS A 53 5.65 2.46 -17.64
CA LYS A 53 6.30 3.32 -16.64
C LYS A 53 7.82 3.37 -16.84
N ILE A 54 8.46 2.24 -17.14
CA ILE A 54 9.89 2.19 -17.47
C ILE A 54 10.18 3.01 -18.74
N ARG A 55 9.39 2.87 -19.81
CA ARG A 55 9.57 3.67 -21.04
C ARG A 55 9.38 5.17 -20.81
N GLN A 56 8.43 5.55 -19.97
CA GLN A 56 8.18 6.95 -19.64
C GLN A 56 9.36 7.52 -18.85
N LEU A 57 9.84 6.80 -17.83
CA LEU A 57 11.01 7.17 -17.03
C LEU A 57 12.32 7.20 -17.86
N GLU A 58 12.45 6.33 -18.86
CA GLU A 58 13.59 6.35 -19.80
C GLU A 58 13.54 7.55 -20.77
N ARG A 59 12.34 7.98 -21.19
CA ARG A 59 12.18 9.20 -22.00
C ARG A 59 12.54 10.43 -21.19
N GLU A 60 11.98 10.54 -19.98
CA GLU A 60 12.26 11.65 -19.08
C GLU A 60 13.74 11.70 -18.69
N ASN A 61 14.39 10.56 -18.43
CA ASN A 61 15.84 10.50 -18.21
C ASN A 61 16.67 10.93 -19.43
N ARG A 62 16.25 10.60 -20.65
CA ARG A 62 16.96 11.04 -21.86
C ARG A 62 16.88 12.55 -22.04
N GLU A 63 15.70 13.12 -21.84
CA GLU A 63 15.49 14.57 -21.94
C GLU A 63 16.26 15.33 -20.86
N LEU A 64 16.24 14.83 -19.62
CA LEU A 64 17.04 15.39 -18.52
C LEU A 64 18.54 15.29 -18.80
N ARG A 65 19.02 14.20 -19.39
CA ARG A 65 20.44 14.06 -19.77
C ARG A 65 20.81 15.02 -20.89
N GLN A 66 19.97 15.20 -21.89
CA GLN A 66 20.22 16.13 -22.99
C GLN A 66 20.26 17.58 -22.47
N ALA A 67 19.28 17.97 -21.64
CA ALA A 67 19.22 19.31 -21.06
C ALA A 67 20.41 19.63 -20.14
N ASN A 68 20.97 18.64 -19.45
CA ASN A 68 22.17 18.82 -18.63
C ASN A 68 23.47 18.87 -19.44
N VAL A 69 23.49 18.39 -20.68
CA VAL A 69 24.67 18.44 -21.57
C VAL A 69 24.69 19.72 -22.40
N ASP A 70 23.52 20.29 -22.69
CA ASP A 70 23.36 21.56 -23.42
C ASP A 70 23.42 22.81 -22.48
N LEU A 71 23.78 22.62 -21.21
CA LEU A 71 24.07 23.65 -20.18
C LEU A 71 25.58 23.76 -19.95
#